data_AF-A0A958MSX6-F1
#
_entry.id   AF-A0A958MSX6-F1
#
_cell.length_a   1.000
_cell.length_b   1.000
_cell.length_c   1.000
_cell.angle_alpha   90.00
_cell.angle_beta   90.00
_cell.angle_gamma   90.00
#
_symmetry.space_group_name_H-M   'P 1'
#
loop_
_entity.id
_entity.type
_entity.pdbx_description
1 polymer ?
#
loop_
_entity_poly.entity_id
_entity_poly.type
_entity_poly.pdbx_seq_one_letter_code
_entity_poly.pdbx_strand_id
1 'polypeptide(L)'
;MSDAVVFQGLNALDFEEIRTSVVRIPEVIRRIMEAQRIWDSSEATHFDFFNFIASEDRVFMSNIRLKSLAAAVVQVGLYERYLRYHKPPQILVGNANGDSALKVASGVLTFEEMVSQSAALKLTRPVAPLQLADAPILSGISLTEYGAFRAAKDDNGESVMDEISVDKIDPAKIIATLVEEYDVRSFANVGPGNLLYPQLEEDLKMADIQVVESIEMDPMLSWFWTGMRSRDLAIAQ
;
A
#
# COMPACT_ATOMS: atom_id res chain seq x y z
N MET A 1 7.69 -7.71 22.41
CA MET A 1 7.34 -6.46 21.74
C MET A 1 7.16 -6.79 20.28
N SER A 2 5.92 -6.75 19.84
CA SER A 2 5.53 -7.14 18.49
C SER A 2 5.51 -5.90 17.60
N ASP A 3 6.10 -6.00 16.41
CA ASP A 3 6.09 -4.93 15.42
C ASP A 3 5.05 -5.26 14.34
N ALA A 4 4.25 -4.26 13.98
CA ALA A 4 3.29 -4.33 12.89
C ALA A 4 3.68 -3.42 11.74
N VAL A 5 3.46 -3.87 10.50
CA VAL A 5 3.56 -3.03 9.31
C VAL A 5 2.17 -2.73 8.79
N VAL A 6 1.91 -1.47 8.46
CA VAL A 6 0.61 -0.99 7.99
C VAL A 6 0.70 -0.50 6.54
N PHE A 7 -0.18 -1.00 5.69
CA PHE A 7 -0.36 -0.57 4.30
C PHE A 7 -1.53 0.41 4.21
N GLN A 8 -1.19 1.64 3.84
CA GLN A 8 -2.05 2.84 3.88
C GLN A 8 -3.16 2.86 2.80
N GLY A 9 -3.21 1.87 1.90
CA GLY A 9 -4.23 1.78 0.85
C GLY A 9 -4.09 2.86 -0.24
N LEU A 10 -5.21 3.26 -0.83
CA LEU A 10 -5.28 4.05 -2.09
C LEU A 10 -4.70 5.46 -1.98
N ASN A 11 -4.80 6.08 -0.80
CA ASN A 11 -4.54 7.52 -0.63
C ASN A 11 -3.06 7.83 -0.34
N ALA A 12 -2.20 6.81 -0.27
CA ALA A 12 -0.78 6.97 0.03
C ALA A 12 0.01 7.71 -1.07
N LEU A 13 -0.59 7.99 -2.23
CA LEU A 13 0.09 8.61 -3.37
C LEU A 13 -0.66 9.86 -3.87
N ASP A 14 -1.46 10.50 -3.02
CA ASP A 14 -2.36 11.56 -3.46
C ASP A 14 -1.64 12.83 -3.92
N PHE A 15 -0.44 13.08 -3.39
CA PHE A 15 0.35 14.27 -3.67
C PHE A 15 1.44 14.00 -4.71
N GLU A 16 1.55 14.86 -5.72
CA GLU A 16 2.53 14.75 -6.80
C GLU A 16 3.98 14.75 -6.30
N GLU A 17 4.30 15.56 -5.29
CA GLU A 17 5.64 15.66 -4.71
C GLU A 17 6.09 14.33 -4.11
N ILE A 18 5.13 13.64 -3.48
CA ILE A 18 5.34 12.31 -2.91
C ILE A 18 5.58 11.31 -4.04
N ARG A 19 4.72 11.30 -5.05
CA ARG A 19 4.83 10.36 -6.18
C ARG A 19 6.16 10.52 -6.91
N THR A 20 6.53 11.75 -7.27
CA THR A 20 7.78 12.07 -7.97
C THR A 20 9.02 11.74 -7.13
N SER A 21 8.92 11.77 -5.80
CA SER A 21 10.01 11.39 -4.91
C SER A 21 10.11 9.86 -4.76
N VAL A 22 8.98 9.17 -4.62
CA VAL A 22 8.95 7.72 -4.34
C VAL A 22 9.41 6.88 -5.53
N VAL A 23 9.14 7.34 -6.77
CA VAL A 23 9.59 6.66 -8.00
C VAL A 23 11.11 6.69 -8.19
N ARG A 24 11.86 7.39 -7.32
CA ARG A 24 13.33 7.39 -7.33
C ARG A 24 13.93 6.28 -6.47
N ILE A 25 13.11 5.60 -5.66
CA ILE A 25 13.56 4.52 -4.78
C ILE A 25 13.80 3.26 -5.62
N PRO A 26 14.99 2.63 -5.58
CA PRO A 26 15.34 1.53 -6.49
C PRO A 26 14.38 0.32 -6.44
N GLU A 27 13.90 -0.04 -5.26
CA GLU A 27 12.95 -1.14 -5.04
C GLU A 27 11.59 -0.83 -5.66
N VAL A 28 11.15 0.44 -5.56
CA VAL A 28 9.94 0.92 -6.22
C VAL A 28 10.10 0.90 -7.74
N ILE A 29 11.23 1.40 -8.27
CA ILE A 29 11.54 1.33 -9.71
C ILE A 29 11.47 -0.11 -10.22
N ARG A 30 12.09 -1.05 -9.49
CA ARG A 30 12.10 -2.47 -9.87
C ARG A 30 10.68 -3.02 -9.97
N ARG A 31 9.82 -2.75 -8.98
CA ARG A 31 8.44 -3.21 -8.96
C ARG A 31 7.58 -2.53 -10.02
N ILE A 32 7.81 -1.26 -10.32
CA ILE A 32 7.19 -0.56 -11.46
C ILE A 32 7.57 -1.24 -12.79
N MET A 33 8.85 -1.53 -13.01
CA MET A 33 9.31 -2.20 -14.23
C MET A 33 8.77 -3.62 -14.37
N GLU A 34 8.65 -4.36 -13.27
CA GLU A 34 8.04 -5.69 -13.25
C GLU A 34 6.55 -5.63 -13.57
N ALA A 35 5.81 -4.71 -12.94
CA ALA A 35 4.41 -4.47 -13.24
C ALA A 35 4.20 -4.07 -14.71
N GLN A 36 5.06 -3.22 -15.25
CA GLN A 36 5.06 -2.84 -16.66
C GLN A 36 5.25 -4.07 -17.58
N ARG A 37 6.21 -4.96 -17.28
CA ARG A 37 6.41 -6.18 -18.07
C ARG A 37 5.21 -7.11 -18.03
N ILE A 38 4.59 -7.30 -16.86
CA ILE A 38 3.38 -8.11 -16.71
C ILE A 38 2.23 -7.48 -17.50
N TRP A 39 2.08 -6.15 -17.42
CA TRP A 39 1.07 -5.41 -18.18
C TRP A 39 1.27 -5.52 -19.69
N ASP A 40 2.50 -5.34 -20.17
CA ASP A 40 2.86 -5.42 -21.60
C ASP A 40 2.69 -6.84 -22.16
N SER A 41 2.81 -7.86 -21.30
CA SER A 41 2.52 -9.25 -21.67
C SER A 41 1.02 -9.54 -21.82
N SER A 42 0.17 -8.67 -21.26
CA SER A 42 -1.27 -8.74 -21.46
C SER A 42 -1.64 -8.00 -22.76
N GLU A 43 -2.66 -8.47 -23.49
CA GLU A 43 -3.18 -7.79 -24.69
C GLU A 43 -3.93 -6.47 -24.37
N ALA A 44 -3.55 -5.78 -23.30
CA ALA A 44 -4.12 -4.50 -22.89
C ALA A 44 -3.61 -3.34 -23.75
N THR A 45 -4.28 -2.19 -23.67
CA THR A 45 -3.78 -0.96 -24.29
C THR A 45 -2.42 -0.59 -23.73
N HIS A 46 -1.61 0.02 -24.60
CA HIS A 46 -0.35 0.62 -24.21
C HIS A 46 -0.55 1.61 -23.06
N PHE A 47 0.18 1.39 -21.97
CA PHE A 47 0.14 2.17 -20.75
C PHE A 47 1.55 2.22 -20.18
N ASP A 48 1.92 3.35 -19.57
CA ASP A 48 3.22 3.55 -18.96
C ASP A 48 3.03 3.88 -17.47
N PHE A 49 3.39 2.92 -16.61
CA PHE A 49 3.27 3.08 -15.16
C PHE A 49 4.11 4.24 -14.63
N PHE A 50 5.31 4.43 -15.15
CA PHE A 50 6.25 5.43 -14.63
C PHE A 50 5.72 6.84 -14.91
N ASN A 51 5.30 7.07 -16.15
CA ASN A 51 4.70 8.34 -16.56
C ASN A 51 3.36 8.60 -15.86
N PHE A 52 2.55 7.55 -15.63
CA PHE A 52 1.29 7.71 -14.90
C PHE A 52 1.51 8.09 -13.42
N ILE A 53 2.42 7.41 -12.72
CA ILE A 53 2.70 7.72 -11.31
C ILE A 53 3.29 9.13 -11.19
N ALA A 54 4.17 9.53 -12.09
CA ALA A 54 4.78 10.86 -12.11
C ALA A 54 3.90 11.94 -12.76
N SER A 55 2.65 11.64 -13.13
CA SER A 55 1.75 12.62 -13.74
C SER A 55 1.17 13.60 -12.72
N GLU A 56 0.65 14.72 -13.23
CA GLU A 56 -0.08 15.72 -12.45
C GLU A 56 -1.26 15.09 -11.68
N ASP A 57 -1.59 15.66 -10.52
CA ASP A 57 -2.66 15.14 -9.65
C ASP A 57 -3.98 14.92 -10.39
N ARG A 58 -4.37 15.82 -11.28
CA ARG A 58 -5.62 15.67 -12.05
C ARG A 58 -5.63 14.41 -12.90
N VAL A 59 -4.50 14.09 -13.54
CA VAL A 59 -4.37 12.90 -14.39
C VAL A 59 -4.33 11.65 -13.52
N PHE A 60 -3.53 11.66 -12.45
CA PHE A 60 -3.41 10.54 -11.53
C PHE A 60 -4.76 10.18 -10.86
N MET A 61 -5.52 11.19 -10.44
CA MET A 61 -6.83 11.00 -9.79
C MET A 61 -7.95 10.63 -10.76
N SER A 62 -7.77 10.81 -12.07
CA SER A 62 -8.82 10.57 -13.07
C SER A 62 -9.19 9.09 -13.20
N ASN A 63 -8.30 8.16 -12.84
CA ASN A 63 -8.53 6.73 -12.95
C ASN A 63 -8.24 6.02 -11.61
N ILE A 64 -9.29 5.86 -10.81
CA ILE A 64 -9.24 5.23 -9.48
C ILE A 64 -8.66 3.80 -9.54
N ARG A 65 -8.92 3.04 -10.62
CA ARG A 65 -8.43 1.66 -10.74
C ARG A 65 -6.93 1.63 -11.01
N LEU A 66 -6.44 2.46 -11.94
CA LEU A 66 -5.01 2.60 -12.18
C LEU A 66 -4.28 3.17 -10.96
N LYS A 67 -4.90 4.15 -10.27
CA LYS A 67 -4.41 4.68 -9.00
C LYS A 67 -4.25 3.58 -7.95
N SER A 68 -5.25 2.70 -7.80
CA SER A 68 -5.21 1.57 -6.86
C SER A 68 -4.06 0.63 -7.15
N LEU A 69 -3.91 0.22 -8.42
CA LEU A 69 -2.82 -0.65 -8.83
C LEU A 69 -1.46 0.03 -8.62
N ALA A 70 -1.32 1.29 -9.02
CA ALA A 70 -0.09 2.06 -8.84
C ALA A 70 0.31 2.18 -7.36
N ALA A 71 -0.65 2.48 -6.49
CA ALA A 71 -0.43 2.55 -5.04
C ALA A 71 0.04 1.20 -4.49
N ALA A 72 -0.59 0.10 -4.89
CA ALA A 72 -0.19 -1.24 -4.47
C ALA A 72 1.22 -1.61 -4.95
N VAL A 73 1.56 -1.33 -6.21
CA VAL A 73 2.90 -1.57 -6.78
C VAL A 73 3.98 -0.81 -6.01
N VAL A 74 3.73 0.47 -5.72
CA VAL A 74 4.68 1.29 -4.95
C VAL A 74 4.81 0.77 -3.51
N GLN A 75 3.70 0.44 -2.85
CA GLN A 75 3.73 -0.09 -1.48
C GLN A 75 4.48 -1.43 -1.39
N VAL A 76 4.35 -2.31 -2.37
CA VAL A 76 5.16 -3.55 -2.43
C VAL A 76 6.65 -3.21 -2.54
N GLY A 77 7.04 -2.25 -3.38
CA GLY A 77 8.43 -1.80 -3.48
C GLY A 77 8.96 -1.17 -2.19
N LEU A 78 8.15 -0.38 -1.50
CA LEU A 78 8.51 0.18 -0.19
C LEU A 78 8.60 -0.88 0.90
N TYR A 79 7.76 -1.92 0.87
CA TYR A 79 7.85 -3.03 1.79
C TYR A 79 9.14 -3.84 1.59
N GLU A 80 9.54 -4.10 0.34
CA GLU A 80 10.84 -4.71 0.07
C GLU A 80 12.01 -3.89 0.60
N ARG A 81 11.93 -2.57 0.44
CA ARG A 81 12.92 -1.63 0.98
C ARG A 81 13.00 -1.77 2.50
N TYR A 82 11.85 -1.75 3.17
CA TYR A 82 11.75 -1.95 4.61
C TYR A 82 12.42 -3.26 5.06
N LEU A 83 12.12 -4.38 4.39
CA LEU A 83 12.68 -5.68 4.73
C LEU A 83 14.21 -5.80 4.52
N ARG A 84 14.85 -4.89 3.76
CA ARG A 84 16.31 -4.88 3.63
C ARG A 84 17.04 -4.41 4.89
N TYR A 85 16.38 -3.57 5.68
CA TYR A 85 16.98 -2.93 6.85
C TYR A 85 16.35 -3.37 8.17
N HIS A 86 15.19 -4.03 8.11
CA HIS A 86 14.43 -4.46 9.27
C HIS A 86 14.14 -5.96 9.21
N LYS A 87 13.84 -6.54 10.38
CA LYS A 87 13.36 -7.92 10.45
C LYS A 87 11.95 -8.00 9.85
N PRO A 88 11.55 -9.16 9.29
CA PRO A 88 10.18 -9.39 8.89
C PRO A 88 9.22 -9.08 10.05
N PRO A 89 8.16 -8.29 9.80
CA PRO A 89 7.21 -7.93 10.84
C PRO A 89 6.40 -9.16 11.27
N GLN A 90 5.93 -9.15 12.51
CA GLN A 90 5.09 -10.24 13.01
C GLN A 90 3.65 -10.08 12.56
N ILE A 91 3.23 -8.86 12.30
CA ILE A 91 1.86 -8.52 11.91
C ILE A 91 1.88 -7.60 10.69
N LEU A 92 1.00 -7.85 9.74
CA LEU A 92 0.72 -6.98 8.61
C LEU A 92 -0.73 -6.53 8.66
N VAL A 93 -1.00 -5.27 8.35
CA VAL A 93 -2.34 -4.67 8.36
C VAL A 93 -2.52 -3.80 7.14
N GLY A 94 -3.71 -3.75 6.57
CA GLY A 94 -4.00 -2.80 5.50
C GLY A 94 -5.24 -3.15 4.70
N ASN A 95 -5.43 -2.45 3.59
CA ASN A 95 -6.57 -2.69 2.70
C ASN A 95 -6.52 -4.13 2.13
N ALA A 96 -7.61 -4.88 2.27
CA ALA A 96 -7.79 -6.23 1.75
C ALA A 96 -8.60 -6.27 0.43
N ASN A 97 -9.08 -5.13 -0.06
CA ASN A 97 -9.82 -5.04 -1.32
C ASN A 97 -8.93 -4.84 -2.53
N GLY A 98 -9.39 -5.33 -3.69
CA GLY A 98 -8.82 -5.05 -5.00
C GLY A 98 -7.32 -5.35 -5.10
N ASP A 99 -6.59 -4.42 -5.71
CA ASP A 99 -5.13 -4.44 -5.81
C ASP A 99 -4.54 -4.13 -4.42
N SER A 100 -4.18 -5.18 -3.67
CA SER A 100 -3.78 -5.08 -2.27
C SER A 100 -2.32 -5.47 -2.09
N ALA A 101 -1.49 -4.51 -1.72
CA ALA A 101 -0.09 -4.77 -1.32
C ALA A 101 -0.01 -5.67 -0.08
N LEU A 102 -1.00 -5.60 0.82
CA LEU A 102 -1.11 -6.48 1.97
C LEU A 102 -1.18 -7.96 1.55
N LYS A 103 -2.03 -8.30 0.57
CA LYS A 103 -2.16 -9.69 0.08
C LYS A 103 -0.88 -10.21 -0.55
N VAL A 104 -0.14 -9.33 -1.23
CA VAL A 104 1.18 -9.67 -1.77
C VAL A 104 2.20 -9.88 -0.65
N ALA A 105 2.23 -8.98 0.32
CA ALA A 105 3.14 -9.05 1.45
C ALA A 105 2.87 -10.24 2.38
N SER A 106 1.61 -10.66 2.52
CA SER A 106 1.22 -11.84 3.29
C SER A 106 1.35 -13.16 2.54
N GLY A 107 1.64 -13.13 1.23
CA GLY A 107 1.75 -14.34 0.40
C GLY A 107 0.40 -14.96 -0.01
N VAL A 108 -0.72 -14.30 0.30
CA VAL A 108 -2.07 -14.72 -0.17
C VAL A 108 -2.20 -14.59 -1.68
N LEU A 109 -1.49 -13.64 -2.28
CA LEU A 109 -1.48 -13.37 -3.72
C LEU A 109 -0.04 -13.14 -4.19
N THR A 110 0.35 -13.67 -5.35
CA THR A 110 1.63 -13.28 -5.94
C THR A 110 1.56 -11.88 -6.54
N PHE A 111 2.71 -11.21 -6.71
CA PHE A 111 2.76 -9.91 -7.37
C PHE A 111 2.25 -9.99 -8.82
N GLU A 112 2.56 -11.07 -9.53
CA GLU A 112 2.08 -11.31 -10.89
C GLU A 112 0.56 -11.46 -10.95
N GLU A 113 -0.03 -12.23 -10.03
CA GLU A 113 -1.49 -12.37 -9.94
C GLU A 113 -2.16 -11.04 -9.61
N MET A 114 -1.60 -10.24 -8.71
CA MET A 114 -2.12 -8.90 -8.38
C MET A 114 -2.19 -8.02 -9.63
N VAL A 115 -1.12 -7.95 -10.42
CA VAL A 115 -1.08 -7.11 -11.62
C VAL A 115 -1.99 -7.67 -12.72
N SER A 116 -1.90 -8.97 -13.00
CA SER A 116 -2.63 -9.63 -14.10
C SER A 116 -4.14 -9.72 -13.89
N GLN A 117 -4.61 -9.80 -12.63
CA GLN A 117 -6.02 -9.85 -12.29
C GLN A 117 -6.63 -8.47 -11.98
N SER A 118 -5.80 -7.42 -12.00
CA SER A 118 -6.22 -6.07 -11.63
C SER A 118 -7.44 -5.60 -12.43
N ALA A 119 -8.36 -4.93 -11.74
CA ALA A 119 -9.53 -4.31 -12.38
C ALA A 119 -9.15 -3.18 -13.34
N ALA A 120 -7.91 -2.67 -13.27
CA ALA A 120 -7.36 -1.71 -14.21
C ALA A 120 -7.19 -2.30 -15.62
N LEU A 121 -6.74 -3.55 -15.73
CA LEU A 121 -6.58 -4.26 -17.01
C LEU A 121 -7.91 -4.54 -17.72
N LYS A 122 -9.01 -4.62 -16.96
CA LYS A 122 -10.35 -4.87 -17.51
C LYS A 122 -10.95 -3.65 -18.23
N LEU A 123 -10.49 -2.43 -17.91
CA LEU A 123 -10.94 -1.19 -18.60
C LEU A 123 -10.23 -0.97 -19.94
N THR A 124 -9.07 -1.58 -20.13
CA THR A 124 -8.21 -1.40 -21.30
C THR A 124 -8.45 -2.44 -22.39
N ARG A 125 -9.35 -3.41 -22.16
CA ARG A 125 -9.83 -4.31 -23.21
C ARG A 125 -11.01 -3.64 -23.93
N PRO A 126 -11.07 -3.63 -25.27
CA PRO A 126 -12.27 -3.19 -25.98
C PRO A 126 -13.45 -4.07 -25.55
N VAL A 127 -14.40 -3.47 -24.84
CA VAL A 127 -15.55 -4.17 -24.26
C VAL A 127 -16.49 -4.60 -25.40
N ALA A 128 -16.57 -5.90 -25.67
CA ALA A 128 -17.76 -6.49 -26.30
C ALA A 128 -18.97 -6.27 -25.37
N PRO A 129 -20.18 -6.03 -25.90
CA PRO A 129 -21.29 -5.49 -25.10
C PRO A 129 -21.66 -6.40 -23.91
N LEU A 130 -21.44 -5.85 -22.70
CA LEU A 130 -22.04 -6.14 -21.40
C LEU A 130 -22.50 -7.59 -21.12
N GLN A 131 -21.65 -8.34 -20.40
CA GLN A 131 -22.13 -9.32 -19.42
C GLN A 131 -21.83 -8.78 -18.03
N LEU A 132 -22.88 -8.27 -17.37
CA LEU A 132 -22.88 -7.94 -15.95
C LEU A 132 -22.81 -9.24 -15.14
N ALA A 133 -21.67 -9.49 -14.52
CA ALA A 133 -21.57 -10.42 -13.40
C ALA A 133 -20.74 -9.79 -12.28
N ASP A 134 -21.35 -9.78 -11.09
CA ASP A 134 -20.78 -9.71 -9.75
C ASP A 134 -20.25 -8.37 -9.21
N ALA A 135 -21.20 -7.53 -8.79
CA ALA A 135 -21.38 -7.03 -7.41
C ALA A 135 -22.43 -5.91 -7.42
N PRO A 136 -23.33 -5.79 -6.42
CA PRO A 136 -24.31 -4.72 -6.39
C PRO A 136 -23.63 -3.39 -6.06
N ILE A 137 -23.28 -2.63 -7.10
CA ILE A 137 -22.85 -1.23 -6.98
C ILE A 137 -24.11 -0.39 -6.68
N LEU A 138 -24.51 -0.34 -5.41
CA LEU A 138 -25.58 0.54 -4.93
C LEU A 138 -24.94 1.63 -4.05
N SER A 139 -24.29 2.61 -4.70
CA SER A 139 -23.90 3.97 -4.22
C SER A 139 -22.56 4.49 -4.77
N GLY A 140 -21.79 3.69 -5.52
CA GLY A 140 -20.52 4.15 -6.09
C GLY A 140 -19.36 4.26 -5.10
N ILE A 141 -19.53 3.82 -3.86
CA ILE A 141 -18.47 3.71 -2.86
C ILE A 141 -18.37 2.24 -2.45
N SER A 142 -17.34 1.54 -2.91
CA SER A 142 -16.98 0.26 -2.30
C SER A 142 -16.46 0.55 -0.90
N LEU A 143 -17.08 -0.03 0.13
CA LEU A 143 -16.52 0.02 1.48
C LEU A 143 -15.10 -0.55 1.45
N THR A 144 -14.15 0.18 2.02
CA THR A 144 -12.77 -0.30 2.15
C THR A 144 -12.76 -1.35 3.26
N GLU A 145 -12.43 -2.59 2.91
CA GLU A 145 -12.22 -3.66 3.87
C GLU A 145 -10.74 -3.73 4.19
N TYR A 146 -10.44 -3.83 5.48
CA TYR A 146 -9.11 -4.01 6.00
C TYR A 146 -8.93 -5.47 6.45
N GLY A 147 -7.71 -5.95 6.31
CA GLY A 147 -7.27 -7.24 6.81
C GLY A 147 -6.08 -7.08 7.73
N ALA A 148 -5.90 -8.06 8.60
CA ALA A 148 -4.70 -8.20 9.42
C ALA A 148 -4.20 -9.65 9.32
N PHE A 149 -2.89 -9.83 9.24
CA PHE A 149 -2.24 -11.12 9.14
C PHE A 149 -1.12 -11.23 10.16
N ARG A 150 -0.92 -12.41 10.73
CA ARG A 150 0.12 -12.70 11.71
C ARG A 150 1.06 -13.79 11.18
N ALA A 151 2.35 -13.60 11.42
CA ALA A 151 3.36 -14.62 11.20
C ALA A 151 3.12 -15.82 12.13
N ALA A 152 2.88 -16.98 11.52
CA ALA A 152 2.77 -18.28 12.12
C ALA A 152 3.81 -19.24 11.51
N LYS A 153 3.93 -20.42 12.12
CA LYS A 153 4.70 -21.52 11.53
C LYS A 153 3.72 -22.59 11.11
N ASP A 154 3.86 -23.07 9.89
CA ASP A 154 3.10 -24.22 9.44
C ASP A 154 3.60 -25.53 10.10
N ASP A 155 2.94 -26.64 9.80
CA ASP A 155 3.32 -27.97 10.31
C ASP A 155 4.74 -28.40 9.88
N ASN A 156 5.30 -27.78 8.83
CA ASN A 156 6.65 -28.02 8.33
C ASN A 156 7.70 -27.07 8.93
N GLY A 157 7.27 -26.09 9.74
CA GLY A 157 8.12 -25.07 10.34
C GLY A 157 8.45 -23.89 9.42
N GLU A 158 7.83 -23.81 8.25
CA GLU A 158 7.91 -22.67 7.33
C GLU A 158 7.07 -21.50 7.85
N SER A 159 7.54 -20.28 7.59
CA SER A 159 6.82 -19.06 8.01
C SER A 159 5.66 -18.79 7.05
N VAL A 160 4.44 -18.89 7.57
CA VAL A 160 3.20 -18.57 6.86
C VAL A 160 2.49 -17.42 7.57
N MET A 161 1.59 -16.74 6.86
CA MET A 161 0.82 -15.62 7.42
C MET A 161 -0.64 -16.04 7.58
N ASP A 162 -1.10 -16.12 8.82
CA ASP A 162 -2.48 -16.47 9.15
C ASP A 162 -3.34 -15.21 9.27
N GLU A 163 -4.54 -15.23 8.71
CA GLU A 163 -5.49 -14.11 8.83
C GLU A 163 -5.99 -13.99 10.27
N ILE A 164 -5.93 -12.76 10.81
CA ILE A 164 -6.47 -12.42 12.11
C ILE A 164 -7.94 -12.00 11.95
N SER A 165 -8.82 -12.54 12.76
CA SER A 165 -10.22 -12.12 12.81
C SER A 165 -10.33 -10.74 13.48
N VAL A 166 -10.41 -9.68 12.68
CA VAL A 166 -10.58 -8.29 13.13
C VAL A 166 -11.82 -7.63 12.51
N ASP A 167 -12.26 -6.50 13.07
CA ASP A 167 -13.29 -5.66 12.44
C ASP A 167 -12.76 -5.14 11.10
N LYS A 168 -13.30 -5.65 9.99
CA LYS A 168 -12.78 -5.35 8.65
C LYS A 168 -13.10 -3.94 8.16
N ILE A 169 -13.93 -3.17 8.88
CA ILE A 169 -14.41 -1.87 8.38
C ILE A 169 -13.70 -0.71 9.08
N ASP A 170 -13.40 -0.86 10.38
CA ASP A 170 -12.91 0.23 11.21
C ASP A 170 -11.40 0.08 11.54
N PRO A 171 -10.51 0.83 10.87
CA PRO A 171 -9.07 0.71 11.09
C PRO A 171 -8.65 1.06 12.52
N ALA A 172 -9.38 1.93 13.23
CA ALA A 172 -9.06 2.28 14.61
C ALA A 172 -9.29 1.08 15.55
N LYS A 173 -10.38 0.32 15.33
CA LYS A 173 -10.64 -0.91 16.08
C LYS A 173 -9.63 -1.99 15.78
N ILE A 174 -9.20 -2.16 14.52
CA ILE A 174 -8.15 -3.11 14.17
C ILE A 174 -6.89 -2.81 14.98
N ILE A 175 -6.47 -1.54 14.99
CA ILE A 175 -5.29 -1.12 15.73
C ILE A 175 -5.47 -1.37 17.24
N ALA A 176 -6.64 -1.03 17.81
CA ALA A 176 -6.92 -1.32 19.21
C ALA A 176 -6.82 -2.82 19.53
N THR A 177 -7.40 -3.70 18.71
CA THR A 177 -7.29 -5.16 18.84
C THR A 177 -5.83 -5.62 18.79
N LEU A 178 -5.01 -5.07 17.89
CA LEU A 178 -3.60 -5.45 17.78
C LEU A 178 -2.78 -5.01 18.99
N VAL A 179 -3.09 -3.85 19.57
CA VAL A 179 -2.45 -3.36 20.79
C VAL A 179 -2.85 -4.21 22.00
N GLU A 180 -4.15 -4.47 22.17
CA GLU A 180 -4.70 -5.13 23.35
C GLU A 180 -4.47 -6.64 23.35
N GLU A 181 -4.70 -7.32 22.21
CA GLU A 181 -4.65 -8.78 22.13
C GLU A 181 -3.29 -9.32 21.67
N TYR A 182 -2.53 -8.54 20.89
CA TYR A 182 -1.27 -8.99 20.27
C TYR A 182 -0.02 -8.25 20.78
N ASP A 183 -0.18 -7.35 21.76
CA ASP A 183 0.90 -6.53 22.36
C ASP A 183 1.79 -5.84 21.30
N VAL A 184 1.14 -5.29 20.27
CA VAL A 184 1.81 -4.45 19.28
C VAL A 184 2.12 -3.10 19.90
N ARG A 185 3.40 -2.71 19.83
CA ARG A 185 3.89 -1.44 20.40
C ARG A 185 4.57 -0.53 19.38
N SER A 186 4.78 -1.03 18.16
CA SER A 186 5.39 -0.29 17.08
C SER A 186 4.65 -0.56 15.78
N PHE A 187 4.29 0.51 15.08
CA PHE A 187 3.68 0.47 13.76
C PHE A 187 4.60 1.17 12.75
N ALA A 188 5.02 0.42 11.73
CA ALA A 188 5.77 0.94 10.60
C ALA A 188 4.84 1.11 9.39
N ASN A 189 4.61 2.35 8.98
CA ASN A 189 3.76 2.66 7.83
C ASN A 189 4.52 2.46 6.51
N VAL A 190 4.00 1.59 5.66
CA VAL A 190 4.47 1.36 4.29
C VAL A 190 3.51 2.05 3.33
N GLY A 191 3.83 3.31 3.07
CA GLY A 191 3.07 4.23 2.25
C GLY A 191 3.47 5.66 2.61
N PRO A 192 3.83 6.52 1.65
CA PRO A 192 4.30 7.86 1.97
C PRO A 192 3.14 8.80 2.32
N GLY A 193 3.33 9.66 3.34
CA GLY A 193 2.57 10.90 3.52
C GLY A 193 1.16 10.74 4.03
N ASN A 194 0.87 9.65 4.73
CA ASN A 194 -0.33 9.57 5.53
C ASN A 194 0.01 8.79 6.78
N LEU A 195 0.05 9.48 7.91
CA LEU A 195 0.04 8.82 9.21
C LEU A 195 -1.40 8.35 9.43
N LEU A 196 -1.56 7.25 10.17
CA LEU A 196 -2.83 6.85 10.74
C LEU A 196 -3.60 8.11 11.19
N TYR A 197 -4.91 8.20 10.91
CA TYR A 197 -5.76 9.38 11.16
C TYR A 197 -5.23 10.24 12.32
N PRO A 198 -4.98 11.56 12.17
CA PRO A 198 -4.19 12.34 13.14
C PRO A 198 -4.61 12.18 14.62
N GLN A 199 -5.91 11.99 14.84
CA GLN A 199 -6.49 11.71 16.16
C GLN A 199 -6.02 10.36 16.74
N LEU A 200 -6.01 9.31 15.92
CA LEU A 200 -5.51 7.99 16.31
C LEU A 200 -4.01 8.02 16.60
N GLU A 201 -3.24 8.82 15.88
CA GLU A 201 -1.80 8.98 16.16
C GLU A 201 -1.56 9.61 17.55
N GLU A 202 -2.35 10.62 17.93
CA GLU A 202 -2.27 11.21 19.28
C GLU A 202 -2.63 10.20 20.36
N ASP A 203 -3.72 9.43 20.17
CA ASP A 203 -4.15 8.39 21.11
C ASP A 203 -3.08 7.31 21.28
N LEU A 204 -2.46 6.87 20.18
CA LEU A 204 -1.37 5.88 20.21
C LEU A 204 -0.13 6.43 20.93
N LYS A 205 0.23 7.69 20.71
CA LYS A 205 1.34 8.34 21.43
C LYS A 205 1.08 8.42 22.93
N MET A 206 -0.16 8.72 23.35
CA MET A 206 -0.53 8.71 24.77
C MET A 206 -0.42 7.33 25.41
N ALA A 207 -0.59 6.26 24.61
CA ALA A 207 -0.44 4.88 25.02
C ALA A 207 1.00 4.33 24.91
N ASP A 208 2.00 5.20 24.68
CA ASP A 208 3.42 4.84 24.48
C ASP A 208 3.64 3.86 23.31
N ILE A 209 2.86 4.04 22.24
CA ILE A 209 2.96 3.27 21.01
C ILE A 209 3.70 4.09 19.96
N GLN A 210 4.72 3.48 19.36
CA GLN A 210 5.52 4.11 18.33
C GLN A 210 4.85 3.97 16.97
N VAL A 211 4.69 5.09 16.25
CA VAL A 211 4.25 5.10 14.85
C VAL A 211 5.33 5.80 14.04
N VAL A 212 5.88 5.11 13.04
CA VAL A 212 6.95 5.65 12.19
C VAL A 212 6.66 5.33 10.73
N GLU A 213 7.06 6.19 9.82
CA GLU A 213 7.05 5.85 8.40
C GLU A 213 8.28 5.03 8.01
N SER A 214 8.09 3.99 7.19
CA SER A 214 9.18 3.16 6.67
C SER A 214 10.27 3.96 5.94
N ILE A 215 9.90 5.09 5.32
CA ILE A 215 10.83 5.98 4.64
C ILE A 215 11.71 6.75 5.64
N GLU A 216 11.16 7.17 6.79
CA GLU A 216 11.93 7.86 7.83
C GLU A 216 12.93 6.93 8.54
N MET A 217 12.60 5.64 8.61
CA MET A 217 13.48 4.63 9.20
C MET A 217 14.66 4.26 8.29
N ASP A 218 14.61 4.62 7.00
CA ASP A 218 15.65 4.27 6.03
C ASP A 218 16.81 5.30 6.04
N PRO A 219 18.04 4.88 6.42
CA PRO A 219 19.17 5.80 6.52
C PRO A 219 19.57 6.41 5.16
N MET A 220 19.24 5.76 4.05
CA MET A 220 19.54 6.23 2.69
C MET A 220 18.43 7.12 2.10
N LEU A 221 17.29 7.28 2.79
CA LEU A 221 16.17 8.12 2.35
C LEU A 221 15.99 9.38 3.21
N SER A 222 16.99 9.76 4.00
CA SER A 222 17.01 11.03 4.75
C SER A 222 16.79 12.28 3.89
N TRP A 223 17.07 12.18 2.59
CA TRP A 223 16.80 13.23 1.60
C TRP A 223 15.31 13.38 1.24
N PHE A 224 14.47 12.37 1.48
CA PHE A 224 13.09 12.31 0.98
C PHE A 224 12.24 13.45 1.53
N TRP A 225 12.07 13.51 2.86
CA TRP A 225 11.30 14.54 3.54
C TRP A 225 11.98 15.91 3.51
N THR A 226 13.32 15.92 3.59
CA THR A 226 14.11 17.16 3.48
C THR A 226 13.89 17.84 2.12
N GLY A 227 13.89 17.04 1.04
CA GLY A 227 13.62 17.51 -0.32
C GLY A 227 12.22 18.08 -0.47
N MET A 228 11.19 17.44 0.10
CA MET A 228 9.82 17.94 0.02
C MET A 228 9.61 19.22 0.82
N ARG A 229 10.04 19.27 2.09
CA ARG A 229 9.93 20.49 2.92
C ARG A 229 10.65 21.69 2.29
N SER A 230 11.74 21.46 1.58
CA SER A 230 12.46 22.53 0.87
C SER A 230 11.70 23.10 -0.34
N ARG A 231 10.85 22.28 -1.00
CA ARG A 231 10.00 22.71 -2.12
C ARG A 231 8.79 23.49 -1.63
N ASP A 232 8.16 23.05 -0.54
CA ASP A 232 7.02 23.75 0.07
C ASP A 232 7.40 25.18 0.48
N LEU A 233 8.59 25.35 1.07
CA LEU A 233 9.12 26.66 1.45
C LEU A 233 9.45 27.56 0.24
N ALA A 234 9.80 26.98 -0.91
CA ALA A 234 10.10 27.73 -2.13
C ALA A 234 8.85 28.21 -2.87
N ILE A 235 7.71 27.51 -2.71
CA ILE A 235 6.42 27.88 -3.30
C ILE A 235 5.70 28.95 -2.46
N ALA A 236 6.03 29.04 -1.16
CA ALA A 236 5.45 30.02 -0.23
C ALA A 236 6.12 31.41 -0.24
N GLN A 237 7.13 31.65 -1.10
CA GLN A 237 7.84 32.92 -1.28
C GLN A 237 7.44 33.59 -2.60
#